data_AF-A0A089I6B6-F1
#
_entry.id   AF-A0A089I6B6-F1
#
_cell.length_a   1.000
_cell.length_b   1.000
_cell.length_c   1.000
_cell.angle_alpha   90.00
_cell.angle_beta   90.00
_cell.angle_gamma   90.00
#
_symmetry.space_group_name_H-M   'P 1'
#
loop_
_entity.id
_entity.type
_entity.pdbx_description
1 polymer ?
#
loop_
_entity_poly.entity_id
_entity_poly.type
_entity_poly.pdbx_seq_one_letter_code
_entity_poly.pdbx_strand_id
1 'polypeptide(L)'
;MRITQEGKLLQLTWMPGWFPVNCYLVVEDQELTLIDAAMSFSVQGILRTAAKLNLPITRIVLTHAHGDHVGALDELKKRLPEAVVYISERDAALLRGDRSLRQGEPQTPIKGSVPTKISTKPDILLRDGDTVGSLSAISTPGHTPGSMSFLDQRSGALIAGDAFQTFKRTAVAGTVVPWFPFPALATWNKEQAVASAIKLAGTSAAVLAVGHGNLLKAPGEAMKLAVSKAQLQLGKEGR
;
A
#
# COMPACT_ATOMS: atom_id res chain seq x y z
N MET A 1 -17.60 2.17 5.25
CA MET A 1 -16.25 2.76 5.17
C MET A 1 -16.41 4.28 5.06
N ARG A 2 -15.50 5.06 5.64
CA ARG A 2 -15.44 6.51 5.39
C ARG A 2 -14.80 6.72 4.03
N ILE A 3 -15.33 7.66 3.24
CA ILE A 3 -14.85 7.95 1.90
C ILE A 3 -14.31 9.38 1.89
N THR A 4 -13.10 9.55 1.39
CA THR A 4 -12.49 10.86 1.09
C THR A 4 -12.10 10.86 -0.38
N GLN A 5 -12.38 11.93 -1.11
CA GLN A 5 -12.02 12.03 -2.53
C GLN A 5 -11.06 13.20 -2.76
N GLU A 6 -10.03 12.95 -3.56
CA GLU A 6 -9.11 13.96 -4.08
C GLU A 6 -8.93 13.75 -5.58
N GLY A 7 -9.56 14.62 -6.38
CA GLY A 7 -9.57 14.46 -7.84
C GLY A 7 -10.11 13.09 -8.27
N LYS A 8 -9.28 12.33 -8.99
CA LYS A 8 -9.57 10.96 -9.49
C LYS A 8 -9.26 9.85 -8.48
N LEU A 9 -8.88 10.17 -7.25
CA LEU A 9 -8.54 9.19 -6.21
C LEU A 9 -9.56 9.23 -5.08
N LEU A 10 -10.18 8.08 -4.79
CA LEU A 10 -11.04 7.91 -3.63
C LEU A 10 -10.34 7.02 -2.59
N GLN A 11 -10.13 7.56 -1.40
CA GLN A 11 -9.69 6.81 -0.22
C GLN A 11 -10.91 6.22 0.50
N LEU A 12 -10.92 4.90 0.67
CA LEU A 12 -11.93 4.18 1.44
C LEU A 12 -11.27 3.67 2.74
N THR A 13 -11.68 4.22 3.88
CA THR A 13 -11.10 3.87 5.19
C THR A 13 -12.05 3.03 6.02
N TRP A 14 -11.57 1.88 6.49
CA TRP A 14 -12.18 1.15 7.60
C TRP A 14 -11.57 1.59 8.95
N MET A 15 -12.39 1.69 10.00
CA MET A 15 -12.01 2.17 11.36
C MET A 15 -11.11 3.42 11.43
N PRO A 16 -11.52 4.56 10.83
CA PRO A 16 -10.67 5.74 10.69
C PRO A 16 -10.15 6.36 12.01
N GLY A 17 -10.80 6.10 13.14
CA GLY A 17 -10.46 6.71 14.44
C GLY A 17 -9.50 5.90 15.32
N TRP A 18 -9.30 4.61 15.02
CA TRP A 18 -8.56 3.70 15.92
C TRP A 18 -7.45 2.95 15.19
N PHE A 19 -7.79 2.30 14.08
CA PHE A 19 -6.85 1.55 13.25
C PHE A 19 -7.28 1.73 11.78
N PRO A 20 -6.95 2.88 11.17
CA PRO A 20 -7.41 3.18 9.82
C PRO A 20 -6.77 2.21 8.84
N VAL A 21 -7.57 1.41 8.15
CA VAL A 21 -7.11 0.57 7.04
C VAL A 21 -7.69 1.13 5.76
N ASN A 22 -6.82 1.51 4.84
CA ASN A 22 -7.21 2.15 3.59
C ASN A 22 -7.09 1.19 2.42
N CYS A 23 -8.06 1.27 1.53
CA CYS A 23 -7.90 0.93 0.11
C CYS A 23 -8.33 2.12 -0.73
N TYR A 24 -8.09 2.06 -2.03
CA TYR A 24 -8.33 3.19 -2.93
C TYR A 24 -9.05 2.76 -4.21
N LEU A 25 -9.96 3.60 -4.69
CA LEU A 25 -10.44 3.52 -6.06
C LEU A 25 -9.81 4.66 -6.86
N VAL A 26 -9.03 4.30 -7.87
CA VAL A 26 -8.52 5.22 -8.89
C VAL A 26 -9.52 5.21 -10.04
N VAL A 27 -10.08 6.39 -10.32
CA VAL A 27 -11.04 6.60 -11.40
C VAL A 27 -10.28 6.74 -12.72
N GLU A 28 -10.55 5.83 -13.64
CA GLU A 28 -10.14 5.92 -15.03
C GLU A 28 -11.30 6.42 -15.89
N ASP A 29 -11.14 6.47 -17.21
CA ASP A 29 -12.17 7.05 -18.08
C ASP A 29 -13.45 6.19 -18.15
N GLN A 30 -13.31 4.86 -18.11
CA GLN A 30 -14.44 3.92 -18.25
C GLN A 30 -14.42 2.80 -17.19
N GLU A 31 -13.50 2.85 -16.23
CA GLU A 31 -13.27 1.77 -15.28
C GLU A 31 -12.61 2.27 -14.00
N LEU A 32 -12.48 1.38 -13.02
CA LEU A 32 -11.83 1.63 -11.75
C LEU A 32 -10.66 0.67 -11.55
N THR A 33 -9.56 1.22 -11.04
CA THR A 33 -8.50 0.41 -10.42
C THR A 33 -8.66 0.46 -8.91
N LEU A 34 -8.88 -0.70 -8.30
CA LEU A 34 -8.83 -0.86 -6.85
C LEU A 34 -7.37 -1.05 -6.43
N ILE A 35 -6.85 -0.21 -5.54
CA ILE A 35 -5.55 -0.41 -4.88
C ILE A 35 -5.80 -0.91 -3.45
N ASP A 36 -5.25 -2.08 -3.14
CA ASP A 36 -5.52 -2.90 -1.95
C ASP A 36 -6.98 -3.32 -1.78
N ALA A 37 -7.18 -4.41 -1.03
CA ALA A 37 -8.49 -4.98 -0.72
C ALA A 37 -8.92 -4.75 0.74
N ALA A 38 -8.14 -4.01 1.52
CA ALA A 38 -8.40 -3.78 2.94
C ALA A 38 -8.71 -5.11 3.70
N MET A 39 -9.59 -5.05 4.70
CA MET A 39 -10.03 -6.21 5.49
C MET A 39 -11.20 -6.96 4.84
N SER A 40 -11.42 -8.23 5.20
CA SER A 40 -12.47 -9.11 4.62
C SER A 40 -13.89 -8.56 4.64
N PHE A 41 -14.29 -7.79 5.65
CA PHE A 41 -15.61 -7.16 5.73
C PHE A 41 -15.72 -5.88 4.86
N SER A 42 -14.66 -5.46 4.17
CA SER A 42 -14.64 -4.25 3.34
C SER A 42 -15.29 -4.44 1.96
N VAL A 43 -15.51 -5.68 1.53
CA VAL A 43 -16.09 -6.04 0.21
C VAL A 43 -17.30 -5.18 -0.13
N GLN A 44 -18.28 -5.12 0.77
CA GLN A 44 -19.52 -4.38 0.54
C GLN A 44 -19.30 -2.87 0.45
N GLY A 45 -18.35 -2.33 1.23
CA GLY A 45 -18.01 -0.91 1.17
C GLY A 45 -17.36 -0.53 -0.16
N ILE A 46 -16.45 -1.38 -0.65
CA ILE A 46 -15.76 -1.21 -1.93
C ILE A 46 -16.76 -1.26 -3.08
N LEU A 47 -17.53 -2.35 -3.19
CA LEU A 47 -18.47 -2.56 -4.30
C LEU A 47 -19.58 -1.50 -4.33
N ARG A 48 -20.11 -1.08 -3.18
CA ARG A 48 -21.11 0.01 -3.13
C ARG A 48 -20.53 1.34 -3.58
N THR A 49 -19.25 1.60 -3.30
CA THR A 49 -18.60 2.84 -3.73
C THR A 49 -18.39 2.83 -5.25
N ALA A 50 -17.91 1.70 -5.80
CA ALA A 50 -17.81 1.52 -7.26
C ALA A 50 -19.16 1.67 -7.97
N ALA A 51 -20.22 1.04 -7.44
CA ALA A 51 -21.57 1.14 -8.00
C ALA A 51 -22.09 2.60 -8.03
N LYS A 52 -21.78 3.42 -7.03
CA LYS A 52 -22.14 4.86 -7.02
C LYS A 52 -21.43 5.67 -8.08
N LEU A 53 -20.22 5.26 -8.48
CA LEU A 53 -19.48 5.88 -9.58
C LEU A 53 -19.99 5.41 -10.96
N ASN A 54 -20.84 4.38 -10.99
CA ASN A 54 -21.32 3.74 -12.21
C ASN A 54 -20.18 3.27 -13.14
N LEU A 55 -19.08 2.79 -12.54
CA LEU A 55 -17.91 2.27 -13.24
C LEU A 55 -17.53 0.89 -12.69
N PRO A 56 -17.16 -0.07 -13.56
CA PRO A 56 -16.72 -1.39 -13.13
C PRO A 56 -15.31 -1.33 -12.53
N ILE A 57 -15.05 -2.15 -11.51
CA ILE A 57 -13.68 -2.46 -11.08
C ILE A 57 -13.15 -3.55 -11.99
N THR A 58 -12.16 -3.22 -12.81
CA THR A 58 -11.54 -4.14 -13.78
C THR A 58 -10.12 -4.53 -13.38
N ARG A 59 -9.52 -3.80 -12.42
CA ARG A 59 -8.16 -4.05 -11.93
C ARG A 59 -8.14 -4.02 -10.41
N ILE A 60 -7.48 -4.99 -9.80
CA ILE A 60 -7.20 -5.05 -8.36
C ILE A 60 -5.69 -5.12 -8.20
N VAL A 61 -5.09 -4.08 -7.65
CA VAL A 61 -3.64 -3.94 -7.52
C VAL A 61 -3.29 -3.94 -6.04
N LEU A 62 -2.38 -4.82 -5.62
CA LEU A 62 -1.99 -4.97 -4.23
C LEU A 62 -0.62 -4.32 -4.01
N THR A 63 -0.52 -3.46 -2.99
CA THR A 63 0.74 -2.83 -2.59
C THR A 63 1.67 -3.86 -1.96
N HIS A 64 1.14 -4.72 -1.10
CA HIS A 64 1.88 -5.77 -0.42
C HIS A 64 0.96 -6.85 0.17
N ALA A 65 1.54 -7.96 0.62
CA ALA A 65 0.81 -9.14 1.10
C ALA A 65 0.68 -9.21 2.63
N HIS A 66 0.15 -8.16 3.26
CA HIS A 66 -0.35 -8.23 4.65
C HIS A 66 -1.87 -8.37 4.68
N GLY A 67 -2.39 -9.04 5.71
CA GLY A 67 -3.78 -9.48 5.80
C GLY A 67 -4.80 -8.34 5.80
N ASP A 68 -4.41 -7.17 6.29
CA ASP A 68 -5.21 -5.96 6.26
C ASP A 68 -5.17 -5.21 4.93
N HIS A 69 -4.35 -5.64 3.97
CA HIS A 69 -4.32 -5.14 2.60
C HIS A 69 -4.94 -6.10 1.60
N VAL A 70 -5.05 -7.39 1.93
CA VAL A 70 -5.55 -8.43 1.01
C VAL A 70 -6.81 -9.14 1.51
N GLY A 71 -7.33 -8.73 2.65
CA GLY A 71 -8.38 -9.46 3.38
C GLY A 71 -9.68 -9.64 2.59
N ALA A 72 -10.07 -8.69 1.73
CA ALA A 72 -11.25 -8.83 0.88
C ALA A 72 -10.97 -9.46 -0.50
N LEU A 73 -9.72 -9.79 -0.83
CA LEU A 73 -9.30 -10.14 -2.18
C LEU A 73 -10.09 -11.31 -2.78
N ASP A 74 -10.19 -12.42 -2.04
CA ASP A 74 -10.86 -13.64 -2.53
C ASP A 74 -12.35 -13.41 -2.85
N GLU A 75 -13.07 -12.75 -1.94
CA GLU A 75 -14.48 -12.46 -2.15
C GLU A 75 -14.69 -11.40 -3.25
N LEU A 76 -13.77 -10.43 -3.40
CA LEU A 76 -13.80 -9.48 -4.51
C LEU A 76 -13.58 -10.18 -5.85
N LYS A 77 -12.54 -11.02 -5.98
CA LYS A 77 -12.27 -11.77 -7.22
C LYS A 77 -13.41 -12.73 -7.56
N LYS A 78 -14.05 -13.35 -6.56
CA LYS A 78 -15.26 -14.17 -6.79
C LYS A 78 -16.42 -13.37 -7.37
N ARG A 79 -16.62 -12.12 -6.93
CA ARG A 79 -17.70 -11.25 -7.41
C ARG A 79 -17.35 -10.52 -8.71
N LEU A 80 -16.06 -10.37 -8.98
CA LEU A 80 -15.50 -9.67 -10.13
C LEU A 80 -14.52 -10.62 -10.85
N PRO A 81 -15.00 -11.73 -11.45
CA PRO A 81 -14.12 -12.77 -12.00
C PRO A 81 -13.18 -12.22 -13.09
N GLU A 82 -13.67 -11.25 -13.86
CA GLU A 82 -12.91 -10.58 -14.95
C GLU A 82 -11.89 -9.54 -14.45
N ALA A 83 -11.92 -9.15 -13.17
CA ALA A 83 -10.99 -8.15 -12.66
C ALA A 83 -9.57 -8.72 -12.56
N VAL A 84 -8.61 -8.11 -13.25
CA VAL A 84 -7.21 -8.56 -13.30
C VAL A 84 -6.51 -8.20 -11.98
N VAL A 85 -5.88 -9.20 -11.35
CA VAL A 85 -5.18 -9.04 -10.06
C VAL A 85 -3.68 -8.85 -10.28
N TYR A 86 -3.14 -7.77 -9.73
CA TYR A 86 -1.74 -7.40 -9.80
C TYR A 86 -1.11 -7.39 -8.41
N ILE A 87 0.12 -7.90 -8.31
CA ILE A 87 0.98 -7.75 -7.13
C ILE A 87 2.44 -7.91 -7.59
N SER A 88 3.41 -7.45 -6.82
CA SER A 88 4.81 -7.71 -7.17
C SER A 88 5.13 -9.21 -7.17
N GLU A 89 6.10 -9.61 -7.99
CA GLU A 89 6.60 -10.99 -8.01
C GLU A 89 7.04 -11.48 -6.62
N ARG A 90 7.62 -10.58 -5.82
CA ARG A 90 8.14 -10.93 -4.50
C ARG A 90 7.05 -11.10 -3.46
N ASP A 91 6.05 -10.22 -3.45
CA ASP A 91 4.92 -10.34 -2.53
C ASP A 91 3.87 -11.35 -2.99
N ALA A 92 3.85 -11.75 -4.27
CA ALA A 92 3.09 -12.92 -4.71
C ALA A 92 3.51 -14.21 -3.99
N ALA A 93 4.80 -14.34 -3.61
CA ALA A 93 5.26 -15.46 -2.80
C ALA A 93 4.73 -15.37 -1.36
N LEU A 94 4.79 -14.18 -0.75
CA LEU A 94 4.21 -13.92 0.57
C LEU A 94 2.69 -14.18 0.58
N LEU A 95 1.98 -13.77 -0.48
CA LEU A 95 0.53 -13.98 -0.61
C LEU A 95 0.15 -15.47 -0.55
N ARG A 96 1.05 -16.36 -0.99
CA ARG A 96 0.91 -17.82 -0.92
C ARG A 96 1.46 -18.43 0.39
N GLY A 97 1.85 -17.60 1.36
CA GLY A 97 2.37 -18.01 2.65
C GLY A 97 3.88 -18.32 2.68
N ASP A 98 4.61 -18.10 1.59
CA ASP A 98 6.06 -18.36 1.53
C ASP A 98 6.84 -17.20 2.15
N ARG A 99 7.25 -17.38 3.42
CA ARG A 99 8.04 -16.41 4.20
C ARG A 99 9.56 -16.58 4.04
N SER A 100 10.02 -17.46 3.15
CA SER A 100 11.45 -17.64 2.92
C SER A 100 12.08 -16.34 2.40
N LEU A 101 13.35 -16.14 2.76
CA LEU A 101 14.15 -15.02 2.28
C LEU A 101 14.89 -15.45 1.02
N ARG A 102 14.93 -14.59 0.01
CA ARG A 102 15.65 -14.88 -1.24
C ARG A 102 17.12 -14.48 -1.11
N GLN A 103 17.96 -15.08 -1.95
CA GLN A 103 19.35 -14.67 -2.07
C GLN A 103 19.43 -13.20 -2.50
N GLY A 104 20.28 -12.42 -1.83
CA GLY A 104 20.43 -10.97 -2.07
C GLY A 104 19.48 -10.07 -1.28
N GLU A 105 18.52 -10.64 -0.53
CA GLU A 105 17.69 -9.88 0.40
C GLU A 105 18.38 -9.69 1.76
N PRO A 106 18.09 -8.60 2.51
CA PRO A 106 18.37 -8.55 3.94
C PRO A 106 17.91 -9.81 4.67
N GLN A 107 18.82 -10.44 5.42
CA GLN A 107 18.56 -11.71 6.10
C GLN A 107 17.83 -11.53 7.44
N THR A 108 16.84 -10.62 7.47
CA THR A 108 15.96 -10.39 8.63
C THR A 108 14.65 -11.13 8.44
N PRO A 109 14.07 -11.76 9.49
CA PRO A 109 12.81 -12.48 9.34
C PRO A 109 11.69 -11.59 8.79
N ILE A 110 10.90 -12.11 7.85
CA ILE A 110 9.66 -11.46 7.39
C ILE A 110 8.77 -11.22 8.61
N LYS A 111 8.16 -10.03 8.71
CA LYS A 111 7.26 -9.63 9.81
C LYS A 111 5.85 -9.33 9.30
N GLY A 112 4.95 -9.04 10.23
CA GLY A 112 3.57 -8.70 9.91
C GLY A 112 2.69 -9.91 9.53
N SER A 113 1.46 -9.58 9.13
CA SER A 113 0.35 -10.50 8.93
C SER A 113 0.36 -11.14 7.53
N VAL A 114 1.39 -11.92 7.21
CA VAL A 114 1.42 -12.66 5.93
C VAL A 114 0.27 -13.68 5.90
N PRO A 115 -0.63 -13.62 4.90
CA PRO A 115 -1.77 -14.51 4.84
C PRO A 115 -1.36 -15.95 4.52
N THR A 116 -2.14 -16.91 5.03
CA THR A 116 -1.96 -18.34 4.74
C THR A 116 -3.17 -18.97 4.05
N LYS A 117 -4.24 -18.18 3.83
CA LYS A 117 -5.55 -18.66 3.36
C LYS A 117 -6.10 -17.87 2.16
N ILE A 118 -5.24 -17.15 1.44
CA ILE A 118 -5.64 -16.48 0.20
C ILE A 118 -5.57 -17.51 -0.93
N SER A 119 -6.69 -17.68 -1.63
CA SER A 119 -6.84 -18.61 -2.75
C SER A 119 -6.66 -17.94 -4.10
N THR A 120 -6.88 -16.62 -4.18
CA THR A 120 -6.69 -15.83 -5.39
C THR A 120 -5.24 -15.87 -5.85
N LYS A 121 -5.03 -16.33 -7.08
CA LYS A 121 -3.75 -16.22 -7.77
C LYS A 121 -3.69 -14.88 -8.50
N PRO A 122 -2.61 -14.11 -8.35
CA PRO A 122 -2.40 -12.92 -9.17
C PRO A 122 -2.32 -13.30 -10.65
N ASP A 123 -2.93 -12.47 -11.49
CA ASP A 123 -2.91 -12.61 -12.94
C ASP A 123 -1.61 -12.03 -13.53
N ILE A 124 -1.11 -10.92 -12.94
CA ILE A 124 0.09 -10.21 -13.39
C ILE A 124 1.04 -9.96 -12.22
N LEU A 125 2.32 -10.25 -12.44
CA LEU A 125 3.41 -10.00 -11.49
C LEU A 125 4.17 -8.73 -11.87
N LEU A 126 4.05 -7.71 -11.03
CA LEU A 126 4.62 -6.38 -11.28
C LEU A 126 6.11 -6.29 -10.95
N ARG A 127 6.80 -5.43 -11.70
CA ARG A 127 8.19 -4.98 -11.54
C ARG A 127 8.25 -3.45 -11.41
N ASP A 128 9.39 -2.95 -10.97
CA ASP A 128 9.65 -1.50 -10.92
C ASP A 128 9.54 -0.89 -12.33
N GLY A 129 8.82 0.22 -12.45
CA GLY A 129 8.61 0.92 -13.72
C GLY A 129 7.44 0.41 -14.56
N ASP A 130 6.80 -0.72 -14.21
CA ASP A 130 5.61 -1.19 -14.89
C ASP A 130 4.45 -0.17 -14.78
N THR A 131 3.47 -0.30 -15.67
CA THR A 131 2.29 0.58 -15.70
C THR A 131 1.00 -0.22 -15.54
N VAL A 132 0.07 0.29 -14.72
CA VAL A 132 -1.29 -0.26 -14.57
C VAL A 132 -2.30 0.88 -14.75
N GLY A 133 -2.91 0.98 -15.92
CA GLY A 133 -3.74 2.14 -16.27
C GLY A 133 -2.92 3.42 -16.26
N SER A 134 -3.33 4.41 -15.46
CA SER A 134 -2.58 5.65 -15.29
C SER A 134 -1.45 5.59 -14.26
N LEU A 135 -1.28 4.45 -13.58
CA LEU A 135 -0.38 4.29 -12.45
C LEU A 135 0.98 3.77 -12.89
N SER A 136 2.05 4.47 -12.54
CA SER A 136 3.41 3.95 -12.59
C SER A 136 3.73 3.20 -11.30
N ALA A 137 4.15 1.95 -11.43
CA ALA A 137 4.55 1.10 -10.32
C ALA A 137 6.00 1.40 -9.89
N ILE A 138 6.19 1.58 -8.58
CA ILE A 138 7.47 1.89 -7.96
C ILE A 138 7.74 0.82 -6.90
N SER A 139 8.82 0.07 -7.07
CA SER A 139 9.27 -0.90 -6.07
C SER A 139 9.71 -0.16 -4.81
N THR A 140 9.14 -0.51 -3.66
CA THR A 140 9.41 0.15 -2.39
C THR A 140 9.61 -0.88 -1.28
N PRO A 141 10.63 -1.74 -1.38
CA PRO A 141 10.91 -2.76 -0.37
C PRO A 141 11.19 -2.13 0.98
N GLY A 142 10.82 -2.82 2.05
CA GLY A 142 11.12 -2.41 3.42
C GLY A 142 10.06 -2.85 4.40
N HIS A 143 8.81 -2.47 4.17
CA HIS A 143 7.68 -2.98 4.96
C HIS A 143 7.50 -4.49 4.72
N THR A 144 7.37 -4.88 3.46
CA THR A 144 7.63 -6.24 2.95
C THR A 144 8.74 -6.19 1.88
N PRO A 145 9.37 -7.32 1.52
CA PRO A 145 10.39 -7.35 0.47
C PRO A 145 9.87 -6.99 -0.93
N GLY A 146 8.59 -7.24 -1.20
CA GLY A 146 7.95 -6.92 -2.48
C GLY A 146 6.95 -5.77 -2.39
N SER A 147 6.99 -4.95 -1.34
CA SER A 147 6.13 -3.77 -1.23
C SER A 147 6.27 -2.86 -2.45
N MET A 148 5.16 -2.36 -2.95
CA MET A 148 5.09 -1.41 -4.07
C MET A 148 4.29 -0.18 -3.71
N SER A 149 4.65 0.93 -4.36
CA SER A 149 3.92 2.18 -4.40
C SER A 149 3.49 2.49 -5.82
N PHE A 150 2.49 3.33 -5.98
CA PHE A 150 1.91 3.67 -7.28
C PHE A 150 1.76 5.17 -7.42
N LEU A 151 2.31 5.75 -8.49
CA LEU A 151 2.18 7.16 -8.80
C LEU A 151 1.22 7.33 -9.97
N ASP A 152 0.10 8.02 -9.75
CA ASP A 152 -0.79 8.42 -10.84
C ASP A 152 -0.15 9.56 -11.63
N GLN A 153 0.24 9.27 -12.88
CA GLN A 153 0.95 10.22 -13.74
C GLN A 153 0.12 11.44 -14.13
N ARG A 154 -1.21 11.37 -13.96
CA ARG A 154 -2.14 12.46 -14.32
C ARG A 154 -2.28 13.49 -13.21
N SER A 155 -2.32 13.02 -11.96
CA SER A 155 -2.66 13.84 -10.80
C SER A 155 -1.48 14.07 -9.86
N GLY A 156 -0.40 13.31 -10.00
CA GLY A 156 0.71 13.30 -9.05
C GLY A 156 0.33 12.70 -7.69
N ALA A 157 -0.77 11.92 -7.62
CA ALA A 157 -1.14 11.21 -6.41
C ALA A 157 -0.25 9.97 -6.23
N LEU A 158 0.45 9.91 -5.10
CA LEU A 158 1.31 8.80 -4.71
C LEU A 158 0.57 7.92 -3.69
N ILE A 159 0.22 6.70 -4.09
CA ILE A 159 -0.29 5.65 -3.21
C ILE A 159 0.90 4.83 -2.73
N ALA A 160 1.34 5.09 -1.51
CA ALA A 160 2.60 4.58 -0.94
C ALA A 160 2.46 3.23 -0.21
N GLY A 161 1.24 2.67 -0.14
CA GLY A 161 0.96 1.55 0.77
C GLY A 161 1.45 1.87 2.17
N ASP A 162 2.23 0.96 2.75
CA ASP A 162 2.80 1.10 4.09
C ASP A 162 4.23 1.64 4.12
N ALA A 163 4.79 2.08 2.97
CA ALA A 163 6.09 2.77 2.96
C ALA A 163 6.06 4.07 3.80
N PHE A 164 4.89 4.71 3.84
CA PHE A 164 4.56 5.78 4.77
C PHE A 164 3.24 5.48 5.48
N GLN A 165 3.05 6.08 6.66
CA GLN A 165 1.75 6.19 7.32
C GLN A 165 1.52 7.63 7.76
N THR A 166 0.25 8.04 7.87
CA THR A 166 -0.14 9.40 8.28
C THR A 166 -1.05 9.41 9.51
N PHE A 167 -1.34 8.23 10.09
CA PHE A 167 -2.13 8.17 11.30
C PHE A 167 -1.34 8.71 12.49
N LYS A 168 -1.92 9.68 13.21
CA LYS A 168 -1.30 10.50 14.27
C LYS A 168 -0.15 11.41 13.80
N ARG A 169 0.73 10.94 12.91
CA ARG A 169 1.80 11.73 12.27
C ARG A 169 2.26 11.06 10.98
N THR A 170 2.91 11.82 10.10
CA THR A 170 3.63 11.23 8.96
C THR A 170 4.88 10.51 9.45
N ALA A 171 5.04 9.23 9.08
CA ALA A 171 6.19 8.42 9.45
C ALA A 171 6.52 7.38 8.36
N VAL A 172 7.79 7.02 8.22
CA VAL A 172 8.26 5.94 7.35
C VAL A 172 8.02 4.60 8.02
N ALA A 173 7.78 3.54 7.25
CA ALA A 173 7.81 2.16 7.73
C ALA A 173 9.02 1.90 8.66
N GLY A 174 8.79 1.17 9.74
CA GLY A 174 9.81 0.88 10.75
C GLY A 174 10.00 1.98 11.81
N THR A 175 9.45 3.18 11.61
CA THR A 175 9.49 4.26 12.60
C THR A 175 8.35 4.11 13.61
N VAL A 176 8.67 3.90 14.88
CA VAL A 176 7.67 3.70 15.93
C VAL A 176 6.89 5.00 16.14
N VAL A 177 5.56 4.93 16.03
CA VAL A 177 4.65 6.04 16.40
C VAL A 177 3.92 5.67 17.69
N PRO A 178 4.02 6.49 18.76
CA PRO A 178 3.27 6.24 19.98
C PRO A 178 1.77 6.07 19.70
N TRP A 179 1.15 5.08 20.34
CA TRP A 179 -0.27 4.73 20.16
C TRP A 179 -0.63 4.11 18.80
N PHE A 180 0.34 3.97 17.89
CA PHE A 180 0.17 3.25 16.63
C PHE A 180 1.49 2.57 16.19
N PRO A 181 2.05 1.63 16.98
CA PRO A 181 3.36 1.04 16.69
C PRO A 181 3.31 -0.07 15.61
N PHE A 182 2.12 -0.54 15.23
CA PHE A 182 1.94 -1.75 14.43
C PHE A 182 2.65 -1.71 13.06
N PRO A 183 2.58 -0.64 12.24
CA PRO A 183 3.31 -0.60 10.97
C PRO A 183 4.83 -0.75 11.17
N ALA A 184 5.37 -0.16 12.23
CA ALA A 184 6.78 -0.26 12.55
C ALA A 184 7.19 -1.68 12.98
N LEU A 185 6.36 -2.34 13.79
CA LEU A 185 6.60 -3.72 14.24
C LEU A 185 6.44 -4.74 13.11
N ALA A 186 5.59 -4.45 12.13
CA ALA A 186 5.36 -5.28 10.94
C ALA A 186 6.42 -5.08 9.84
N THR A 187 7.27 -4.06 9.96
CA THR A 187 8.30 -3.74 8.95
C THR A 187 9.43 -4.77 8.94
N TRP A 188 9.66 -5.37 7.78
CA TRP A 188 10.68 -6.38 7.54
C TRP A 188 12.11 -5.85 7.70
N ASN A 189 12.46 -4.76 7.02
CA ASN A 189 13.79 -4.17 7.05
C ASN A 189 13.73 -2.63 7.03
N LYS A 190 14.32 -1.99 8.04
CA LYS A 190 14.22 -0.54 8.24
C LYS A 190 15.12 0.24 7.28
N GLU A 191 16.28 -0.29 6.94
CA GLU A 191 17.22 0.34 6.00
C GLU A 191 16.61 0.44 4.60
N GLN A 192 16.02 -0.66 4.12
CA GLN A 192 15.28 -0.71 2.86
C GLN A 192 14.06 0.22 2.91
N ALA A 193 13.30 0.23 4.03
CA ALA A 193 12.16 1.13 4.19
C ALA A 193 12.56 2.61 4.06
N VAL A 194 13.69 3.01 4.67
CA VAL A 194 14.21 4.37 4.56
C VAL A 194 14.70 4.68 3.14
N ALA A 195 15.41 3.76 2.48
CA ALA A 195 15.83 3.94 1.09
C ALA A 195 14.62 4.15 0.15
N SER A 196 13.58 3.34 0.31
CA SER A 196 12.31 3.46 -0.41
C SER A 196 11.62 4.80 -0.13
N ALA A 197 11.59 5.23 1.14
CA ALA A 197 10.99 6.50 1.51
C ALA A 197 11.74 7.72 0.94
N ILE A 198 13.08 7.67 0.86
CA ILE A 198 13.89 8.69 0.17
C ILE A 198 13.51 8.76 -1.31
N LYS A 199 13.43 7.61 -1.99
CA LYS A 199 13.01 7.53 -3.40
C LYS A 199 11.64 8.18 -3.61
N LEU A 200 10.66 7.81 -2.78
CA LEU A 200 9.31 8.35 -2.86
C LEU A 200 9.24 9.86 -2.57
N ALA A 201 9.99 10.37 -1.59
CA ALA A 201 10.04 11.79 -1.29
C ALA A 201 10.61 12.65 -2.44
N GLY A 202 11.34 12.03 -3.39
CA GLY A 202 11.82 12.66 -4.62
C GLY A 202 10.80 12.79 -5.75
N THR A 203 9.62 12.17 -5.66
CA THR A 203 8.63 12.10 -6.77
C THR A 203 7.80 13.37 -6.97
N SER A 204 8.03 14.44 -6.20
CA SER A 204 7.23 15.68 -6.22
C SER A 204 5.71 15.43 -6.11
N ALA A 205 5.30 14.40 -5.38
CA ALA A 205 3.89 14.01 -5.24
C ALA A 205 3.02 15.20 -4.79
N ALA A 206 1.90 15.41 -5.47
CA ALA A 206 0.90 16.40 -5.11
C ALA A 206 0.08 15.94 -3.90
N VAL A 207 -0.10 14.62 -3.79
CA VAL A 207 -0.93 13.97 -2.78
C VAL A 207 -0.24 12.70 -2.33
N LEU A 208 -0.22 12.45 -1.02
CA LEU A 208 0.24 11.20 -0.41
C LEU A 208 -0.96 10.42 0.14
N ALA A 209 -1.15 9.21 -0.38
CA ALA A 209 -2.10 8.21 0.05
C ALA A 209 -1.33 7.03 0.67
N VAL A 210 -1.79 6.54 1.83
CA VAL A 210 -1.08 5.53 2.65
C VAL A 210 -2.01 4.40 3.09
N GLY A 211 -1.47 3.26 3.49
CA GLY A 211 -2.25 2.16 4.06
C GLY A 211 -2.97 2.55 5.35
N HIS A 212 -2.32 3.40 6.16
CA HIS A 212 -2.85 3.83 7.45
C HIS A 212 -2.83 5.35 7.66
N GLY A 213 -4.01 5.94 7.77
CA GLY A 213 -4.20 7.37 8.07
C GLY A 213 -4.98 8.13 7.01
N ASN A 214 -4.96 9.46 7.08
CA ASN A 214 -5.64 10.31 6.10
C ASN A 214 -4.72 10.61 4.91
N LEU A 215 -5.34 10.77 3.74
CA LEU A 215 -4.66 11.37 2.59
C LEU A 215 -4.11 12.76 2.94
N LEU A 216 -2.91 13.07 2.46
CA LEU A 216 -2.19 14.30 2.74
C LEU A 216 -1.88 15.05 1.44
N LYS A 217 -2.38 16.27 1.30
CA LYS A 217 -2.05 17.17 0.17
C LYS A 217 -0.71 17.86 0.41
N ALA A 218 -0.01 18.20 -0.67
CA ALA A 218 1.31 18.84 -0.64
C ALA A 218 2.27 18.18 0.38
N PRO A 219 2.49 16.86 0.29
CA PRO A 219 3.16 16.08 1.33
C PRO A 219 4.67 16.30 1.44
N GLY A 220 5.29 17.06 0.53
CA GLY A 220 6.75 17.15 0.36
C GLY A 220 7.53 17.37 1.65
N GLU A 221 7.20 18.41 2.42
CA GLU A 221 7.90 18.71 3.68
C GLU A 221 7.63 17.66 4.77
N ALA A 222 6.41 17.14 4.84
CA ALA A 222 6.07 16.09 5.80
C ALA A 222 6.82 14.78 5.51
N MET A 223 6.96 14.41 4.24
CA MET A 223 7.72 13.25 3.81
C MET A 223 9.22 13.41 4.11
N LYS A 224 9.82 14.57 3.77
CA LYS A 224 11.23 14.86 4.08
C LYS A 224 11.51 14.79 5.58
N LEU A 225 10.62 15.36 6.40
CA LEU A 225 10.75 15.31 7.86
C LEU A 225 10.63 13.87 8.39
N ALA A 226 9.71 13.07 7.86
CA ALA A 226 9.56 11.66 8.23
C ALA A 226 10.80 10.84 7.85
N VAL A 227 11.37 11.05 6.66
CA VAL A 227 12.62 10.43 6.20
C VAL A 227 13.78 10.79 7.12
N SER A 228 13.98 12.08 7.41
CA SER A 228 15.05 12.54 8.30
C SER A 228 14.97 11.90 9.70
N LYS A 229 13.76 11.82 10.28
CA LYS A 229 13.54 11.14 11.57
C LYS A 229 13.87 9.66 11.52
N ALA A 230 13.47 8.97 10.44
CA ALA A 230 13.76 7.54 10.27
C ALA A 230 15.27 7.28 10.12
N GLN A 231 15.99 8.12 9.37
CA GLN A 231 17.46 8.06 9.26
C GLN A 231 18.14 8.26 10.61
N LEU A 232 17.71 9.25 11.40
CA LEU A 232 18.24 9.48 12.75
C LEU A 232 17.99 8.31 13.70
N GLN A 233 16.84 7.64 13.58
CA GLN A 233 16.53 6.47 14.40
C GLN A 233 17.42 5.28 14.02
N LEU A 234 17.59 4.99 12.73
CA LEU A 234 18.51 3.96 12.24
C LEU A 234 19.94 4.18 12.76
N GLY A 235 20.44 5.42 12.68
CA GLY A 235 21.79 5.76 13.14
C GLY A 235 22.02 5.67 14.67
N LYS A 236 20.95 5.55 15.46
CA LYS A 236 21.03 5.28 16.91
C LYS A 236 20.97 3.80 17.24
N GLU A 237 20.25 3.01 16.45
CA GLU A 237 20.12 1.55 16.65
C GLU A 237 21.36 0.78 16.18
N GLY A 238 22.16 1.36 15.27
CA GLY A 238 23.44 0.79 14.82
C GLY A 238 24.67 1.15 15.67
N ARG A 239 24.49 1.79 16.83
CA ARG A 239 25.55 2.05 17.83
C ARG A 239 25.32 1.20 19.06
#